data_AF-A0A0M1JVH4-F1
#
_entry.id   AF-A0A0M1JVH4-F1
#
_cell.length_a   1.000
_cell.length_b   1.000
_cell.length_c   1.000
_cell.angle_alpha   90.00
_cell.angle_beta   90.00
_cell.angle_gamma   90.00
#
_symmetry.space_group_name_H-M   'P 1'
#
loop_
_entity.id
_entity.type
_entity.pdbx_description
1 polymer ?
#
loop_
_entity_poly.entity_id
_entity_poly.type
_entity_poly.pdbx_seq_one_letter_code
_entity_poly.pdbx_strand_id
1 'polypeptide(L)' 'MNPLTHLFAQAIAGEEVLIILPETLVLNNEFAVIKIVSMLPKEPRRSKAGSAKGMVTLSDDFDEQIADFQEYM' A
#
# COMPACT_ATOMS: atom_id res chain seq x y z
N MET A 1 15.01 -26.68 -0.90
CA MET A 1 15.10 -25.40 -0.18
C MET A 1 13.92 -25.26 0.76
N ASN A 2 14.10 -24.69 1.95
CA ASN A 2 13.02 -24.52 2.93
C ASN A 2 12.14 -23.29 2.54
N PRO A 3 10.81 -23.42 2.41
CA PRO A 3 9.93 -22.33 2.00
C PRO A 3 10.00 -21.12 2.94
N LEU A 4 10.21 -21.33 4.25
CA LEU A 4 10.37 -20.24 5.20
C LEU A 4 11.64 -19.41 4.95
N THR A 5 12.75 -20.08 4.64
CA THR A 5 14.01 -19.37 4.35
C THR A 5 13.91 -18.48 3.11
N HIS A 6 13.10 -18.89 2.12
CA HIS A 6 12.84 -18.10 0.93
C HIS A 6 12.03 -16.83 1.25
N LEU A 7 10.98 -16.93 2.06
CA LEU A 7 10.18 -15.79 2.51
C LEU A 7 11.02 -14.77 3.31
N PHE A 8 11.94 -15.24 4.15
CA PHE A 8 12.84 -14.35 4.87
C PHE A 8 13.81 -13.62 3.93
N ALA A 9 14.33 -14.31 2.91
CA ALA A 9 15.19 -13.68 1.91
C ALA A 9 14.47 -12.56 1.15
N GLN A 10 13.20 -12.77 0.77
CA GLN A 10 12.35 -11.75 0.13
C GLN A 10 12.13 -10.53 1.04
N ALA A 11 11.77 -10.76 2.30
CA ALA A 11 11.57 -9.67 3.26
C ALA A 11 12.87 -8.87 3.50
N ILE A 12 14.03 -9.55 3.57
CA ILE A 12 15.36 -8.92 3.69
C ILE A 12 15.69 -8.07 2.45
N ALA A 13 15.31 -8.53 1.26
CA ALA A 13 15.46 -7.79 0.00
C ALA A 13 14.55 -6.55 -0.10
N GLY A 14 13.64 -6.36 0.85
CA GLY A 14 12.74 -5.21 0.93
C GLY A 14 11.36 -5.44 0.31
N GLU A 15 11.03 -6.67 -0.08
CA GLU A 15 9.69 -7.05 -0.50
C GLU A 15 8.73 -7.11 0.68
N GLU A 16 7.45 -6.84 0.42
CA GLU A 16 6.39 -6.96 1.42
C GLU A 16 5.90 -8.40 1.48
N VAL A 17 6.09 -9.04 2.64
CA VAL A 17 5.69 -10.44 2.85
C VAL A 17 4.62 -10.48 3.95
N LEU A 18 3.45 -11.01 3.59
CA LEU A 18 2.31 -11.23 4.48
C LEU A 18 2.02 -12.73 4.54
N ILE A 19 1.91 -13.28 5.75
CA ILE A 19 1.49 -14.65 6.00
C ILE A 19 0.06 -14.59 6.54
N ILE A 20 -0.86 -15.21 5.81
CA ILE A 20 -2.26 -15.36 6.22
C ILE A 20 -2.40 -16.75 6.86
N LEU A 21 -2.93 -16.80 8.08
CA LEU A 21 -3.18 -18.04 8.81
C LEU A 21 -4.69 -18.31 8.81
N PRO A 22 -5.23 -19.07 7.83
CA PRO A 22 -6.66 -19.25 7.66
C PRO A 22 -7.32 -20.04 8.79
N GLU A 23 -6.55 -20.89 9.48
CA GLU A 23 -7.03 -21.70 10.61
C GLU A 23 -7.09 -20.91 11.93
N THR A 24 -6.50 -19.69 11.95
CA THR A 24 -6.53 -18.80 13.11
C THR A 24 -7.49 -17.66 12.82
N LEU A 25 -8.73 -17.83 13.28
CA LEU A 25 -9.69 -16.72 13.35
C LEU A 25 -9.38 -15.88 14.59
N VAL A 26 -9.20 -14.58 14.38
CA VAL A 26 -9.16 -13.57 15.45
C VAL A 26 -10.57 -13.01 15.61
N LEU A 27 -10.84 -12.38 16.77
CA LEU A 27 -12.12 -11.77 17.12
C LEU A 27 -12.69 -11.01 15.91
N ASN A 28 -13.96 -11.26 15.56
CA ASN A 28 -14.67 -10.73 14.38
C ASN A 28 -14.48 -11.47 13.04
N ASN A 29 -14.14 -12.77 13.05
CA ASN A 29 -14.01 -13.60 11.84
C ASN A 29 -12.92 -13.14 10.85
N GLU A 30 -11.92 -12.42 11.34
CA GLU A 30 -10.77 -12.00 10.55
C GLU A 30 -9.65 -13.04 10.66
N PHE A 31 -8.95 -13.29 9.55
CA PHE A 31 -7.76 -14.15 9.57
C PHE A 31 -6.62 -13.44 10.26
N ALA A 32 -5.85 -14.17 11.08
CA ALA A 32 -4.59 -13.66 11.59
C ALA A 32 -3.62 -13.43 10.43
N VAL A 33 -3.16 -12.19 10.27
CA VAL A 33 -2.15 -11.80 9.27
C VAL A 33 -0.87 -11.42 9.99
N ILE A 34 0.23 -12.10 9.65
CA ILE A 34 1.57 -11.79 10.14
C ILE A 34 2.32 -11.05 9.04
N LYS A 35 2.85 -9.87 9.38
CA LYS A 35 3.72 -9.10 8.49
C LYS A 35 5.18 -9.35 8.85
N ILE A 36 5.97 -9.80 7.88
CA ILE A 36 7.42 -9.91 8.05
C ILE A 36 8.05 -8.60 7.59
N VAL A 37 8.86 -8.00 8.47
CA VAL A 37 9.57 -6.75 8.20
C VAL A 37 11.06 -6.92 8.42
N SER A 38 11.87 -6.46 7.46
CA SER A 38 13.31 -6.36 7.66
C SER A 38 13.63 -5.28 8.70
N MET A 39 14.48 -5.62 9.65
CA MET A 39 15.05 -4.69 10.64
C MET A 39 16.30 -3.98 10.12
N LEU A 40 16.73 -4.27 8.89
CA LEU A 40 17.84 -3.55 8.28
C LEU A 40 17.45 -2.07 8.11
N PRO A 41 18.40 -1.14 8.30
CA PRO A 41 18.16 0.27 8.05
C PRO A 41 17.68 0.40 6.61
N LYS A 42 16.43 0.82 6.41
CA LYS A 42 15.99 1.23 5.09
C LYS A 42 16.82 2.44 4.72
N GLU A 43 17.51 2.40 3.58
CA GLU A 43 18.04 3.62 3.01
C GLU A 43 16.90 4.65 2.99
N PRO A 44 17.12 5.86 3.52
CA PRO A 44 16.10 6.88 3.49
C PRO A 44 15.71 7.07 2.03
N ARG A 45 14.46 6.72 1.69
CA ARG A 45 13.91 7.06 0.39
C ARG A 45 14.12 8.56 0.25
N ARG A 46 15.00 8.97 -0.66
CA ARG A 46 15.19 10.39 -0.96
C ARG A 46 13.81 10.90 -1.34
N SER A 47 13.19 11.67 -0.45
CA SER A 47 11.97 12.37 -0.80
C SER A 47 12.35 13.25 -1.98
N LYS A 48 11.75 12.99 -3.13
CA LYS A 48 11.86 13.92 -4.26
C LYS A 48 10.95 15.09 -3.94
N ALA A 49 11.31 15.88 -2.93
CA ALA A 49 10.57 17.08 -2.57
C ALA A 49 10.41 17.93 -3.84
N GLY A 50 9.17 18.30 -4.16
CA GLY A 50 8.87 19.02 -5.39
C GLY A 50 8.77 18.16 -6.66
N SER A 51 8.71 16.82 -6.59
CA SER A 51 8.48 15.98 -7.78
C SER A 51 7.13 16.25 -8.46
N ALA A 52 6.15 16.75 -7.72
CA ALA A 52 4.85 17.16 -8.24
C ALA A 52 4.75 18.67 -8.53
N LYS A 53 5.84 19.43 -8.37
CA LYS A 53 5.84 20.88 -8.64
C LYS A 53 5.65 21.09 -10.14
N GLY A 54 4.55 21.73 -10.53
CA GLY A 54 4.19 21.97 -11.93
C GLY A 54 3.40 20.84 -12.60
N MET A 55 3.03 19.77 -11.87
CA MET A 55 2.16 18.68 -12.36
C MET A 55 0.68 18.91 -12.02
N VAL A 56 0.23 20.17 -11.97
CA VAL A 56 -1.19 20.49 -11.74
C VAL A 56 -1.87 20.58 -13.11
N THR A 57 -2.76 19.63 -13.41
CA THR A 57 -3.62 19.67 -14.59
C THR A 57 -5.04 19.94 -14.14
N LEU A 58 -5.59 21.10 -14.52
CA LEU A 58 -7.01 21.40 -14.41
C LEU A 58 -7.67 21.01 -15.73
N SER A 59 -8.80 20.31 -15.67
CA SER A 59 -9.58 19.99 -16.86
C SER A 59 -10.35 21.23 -17.31
N ASP A 60 -10.55 21.39 -18.62
CA ASP A 60 -11.25 22.55 -19.21
C ASP A 60 -12.74 22.61 -18.82
N ASP A 61 -13.30 21.47 -18.39
CA ASP A 61 -14.69 21.26 -17.97
C ASP A 61 -14.89 21.34 -16.44
N PHE A 62 -13.92 21.85 -15.67
CA PHE A 62 -14.01 21.89 -14.20
C PHE A 62 -15.23 22.67 -13.69
N ASP A 63 -15.68 23.68 -14.43
CA ASP A 63 -16.87 24.47 -14.10
C ASP A 63 -18.19 23.77 -14.46
N GLU A 64 -18.15 22.64 -15.17
CA GLU A 64 -19.34 21.89 -15.53
C GLU A 64 -19.92 21.13 -14.34
N GLN A 65 -21.26 21.13 -14.26
CA GLN A 65 -21.96 20.41 -13.21
C GLN A 65 -21.81 18.91 -13.43
N ILE A 66 -21.35 18.19 -12.41
CA ILE A 66 -21.25 16.74 -12.47
C ILE A 66 -22.67 16.16 -12.51
N ALA A 67 -22.98 15.36 -13.54
CA ALA A 67 -24.32 14.83 -13.79
C ALA A 67 -24.94 14.09 -12.57
N ASP A 68 -24.10 13.40 -11.79
CA ASP A 68 -24.51 12.64 -10.60
C ASP A 68 -24.89 13.52 -9.39
N PHE A 69 -24.62 14.83 -9.44
CA PHE A 69 -24.88 15.75 -8.34
C PHE A 69 -26.12 16.64 -8.56
N GLN A 70 -26.81 16.46 -9.68
CA GLN A 70 -28.06 17.18 -9.99
C GLN A 70 -29.19 16.84 -9.01
N GLU A 71 -29.19 15.63 -8.45
CA GLU A 71 -30.24 15.17 -7.54
C GLU A 71 -30.13 15.80 -6.13
N TYR A 72 -29.04 16.53 -5.85
CA TYR A 72 -28.75 17.12 -4.54
C TYR A 72 -28.76 18.67 -4.50
N MET A 73 -28.93 19.34 -5.64
CA MET A 73 -29.04 20.81 -5.76
C MET A 73 -30.50 21.25 -5.87
#